data_AF-A0A9E2AVR0-F1
#
_entry.id   AF-A0A9E2AVR0-F1
#
_cell.length_a   1.000
_cell.length_b   1.000
_cell.length_c   1.000
_cell.angle_alpha   90.00
_cell.angle_beta   90.00
_cell.angle_gamma   90.00
#
_symmetry.space_group_name_H-M   'P 1'
#
loop_
_entity.id
_entity.type
_entity.pdbx_description
1 polymer ?
#
loop_
_entity_poly.entity_id
_entity_poly.type
_entity_poly.pdbx_seq_one_letter_code
_entity_poly.pdbx_strand_id
1 'polypeptide(L)'
;MENIIHPSIKQGIVRIIGLFVLLNVLNLGISSLKASPLLYPTVTLFTDTDGDSVPDHIDVDDDGDGIIDVVEDENLDGDDNPATNPTDTDYDGYPNYLDIDSDNDGILDNVEGQSSNAYVIPSGIDDNSNGLDDAYEGSYGFGIIPINSDNGYIPDYLDLDSDIDGIRDNVESQTINSFIPPSGFDINGNGLDDAYEGSYGFGIIPISSDDDEYPDFRDFDSDGDGIKDKVEAQTTLDYIPPSGDANFNDIDDSYETGLIPIDSDGDILFDYRDLDSDNDGILDNKEGQESDSYISPTGQDANHDGMDDAYGSSGIVPVNTDGDNEPDFRDLDSDNDDCYDTMEAGYLDAFVEADRDGRLGNVSPPEVDENGLVISGENGEGYTWPQDTNDNGILDFREVAFSGACESTNPLNIVDDMASTDADFPVEVDVLANDTGIPSDGTITTTDPTNGTVVINDGGTPDDITDDTVTYTPDSGFDNAIDTFEYTVCDAMDNCGTATVTITVGTPPLLEAVDDMASTDADTPVDIDVLANDTGVPNIETLTVTNPENGT
;
A
#
# COMPACT_ATOMS: atom_id res chain seq x y z
N MET A 1 10.72 30.27 -18.93
CA MET A 1 12.11 30.57 -19.36
C MET A 1 12.72 29.23 -19.69
N GLU A 2 12.62 28.86 -20.97
CA GLU A 2 13.77 28.49 -21.85
C GLU A 2 14.28 27.08 -21.57
N ASN A 3 13.83 26.10 -22.38
CA ASN A 3 14.56 25.43 -23.48
C ASN A 3 15.46 24.31 -22.93
N ILE A 4 15.34 23.05 -23.40
CA ILE A 4 15.88 22.62 -24.70
C ILE A 4 15.09 21.40 -25.23
N ILE A 5 14.70 21.47 -26.51
CA ILE A 5 14.25 20.37 -27.36
C ILE A 5 15.21 20.28 -28.57
N HIS A 6 15.55 19.04 -28.97
CA HIS A 6 16.05 18.55 -30.29
C HIS A 6 17.50 18.89 -30.76
N PRO A 7 18.06 18.21 -31.82
CA PRO A 7 17.62 17.02 -32.61
C PRO A 7 18.74 16.00 -32.98
N SER A 8 18.41 14.82 -33.53
CA SER A 8 18.92 14.33 -34.85
C SER A 8 18.59 12.85 -35.15
N ILE A 9 17.63 12.58 -36.04
CA ILE A 9 17.65 11.38 -36.90
C ILE A 9 17.25 11.78 -38.32
N LYS A 10 18.24 11.79 -39.23
CA LYS A 10 18.09 11.65 -40.68
C LYS A 10 19.45 11.26 -41.29
N GLN A 11 19.57 10.03 -41.79
CA GLN A 11 19.75 9.71 -43.23
C GLN A 11 20.07 8.23 -43.43
N GLY A 12 19.31 7.58 -44.32
CA GLY A 12 19.61 6.24 -44.81
C GLY A 12 18.62 5.74 -45.87
N ILE A 13 18.51 6.45 -47.00
CA ILE A 13 17.76 5.95 -48.18
C ILE A 13 18.71 5.05 -48.98
N VAL A 14 18.42 3.74 -49.04
CA VAL A 14 18.84 2.86 -50.15
C VAL A 14 17.63 2.05 -50.62
N ARG A 15 17.54 1.91 -51.94
CA ARG A 15 16.39 1.44 -52.73
C ARG A 15 16.25 -0.08 -52.68
N ILE A 16 15.03 -0.59 -52.49
CA ILE A 16 14.62 -1.86 -53.08
C ILE A 16 13.30 -1.67 -53.83
N ILE A 17 13.35 -2.02 -55.12
CA ILE A 17 12.23 -2.06 -56.05
C ILE A 17 11.53 -3.41 -55.83
N GLY A 18 10.37 -3.40 -55.18
CA GLY A 18 9.49 -4.56 -55.00
C GLY A 18 8.16 -4.34 -55.70
N LEU A 19 7.91 -5.15 -56.74
CA LEU A 19 6.91 -4.98 -57.77
C LEU A 19 5.54 -5.52 -57.33
N PHE A 20 4.58 -4.65 -56.97
CA PHE A 20 3.16 -5.03 -56.86
C PHE A 20 2.59 -5.30 -58.27
N VAL A 21 2.35 -6.56 -58.62
CA VAL A 21 1.55 -6.92 -59.80
C VAL A 21 0.13 -7.29 -59.37
N LEU A 22 -0.79 -6.35 -59.57
CA LEU A 22 -2.22 -6.61 -59.61
C LEU A 22 -2.53 -7.58 -60.77
N LEU A 23 -3.12 -8.72 -60.47
CA LEU A 23 -3.60 -9.68 -61.46
C LEU A 23 -4.89 -9.16 -62.13
N ASN A 24 -4.77 -8.38 -63.21
CA ASN A 24 -5.87 -8.10 -64.12
C ASN A 24 -5.90 -9.16 -65.22
N VAL A 25 -6.87 -10.08 -65.17
CA VAL A 25 -7.07 -11.08 -66.21
C VAL A 25 -7.78 -10.43 -67.41
N LEU A 26 -7.01 -10.00 -68.42
CA LEU A 26 -7.55 -9.71 -69.75
C LEU A 26 -7.26 -10.91 -70.67
N ASN A 27 -8.31 -11.67 -70.94
CA ASN A 27 -8.29 -12.86 -71.79
C ASN A 27 -8.11 -12.46 -73.26
N LEU A 28 -6.89 -12.56 -73.79
CA LEU A 28 -6.60 -12.55 -75.23
C LEU A 28 -5.63 -13.68 -75.55
N GLY A 29 -6.17 -14.75 -76.12
CA GLY A 29 -5.41 -15.92 -76.52
C GLY A 29 -4.44 -15.61 -77.67
N ILE A 30 -3.19 -16.06 -77.51
CA ILE A 30 -2.33 -16.42 -78.63
C ILE A 30 -1.44 -17.59 -78.19
N SER A 31 -1.45 -18.63 -79.01
CA SER A 31 -0.77 -19.90 -78.81
C SER A 31 0.75 -19.80 -78.98
N SER A 32 1.46 -20.62 -78.17
CA SER A 32 2.78 -21.20 -78.44
C SER A 32 4.01 -20.28 -78.40
N LEU A 33 4.60 -20.15 -77.22
CA LEU A 33 6.05 -20.05 -77.04
C LEU A 33 6.47 -21.16 -76.06
N LYS A 34 7.34 -22.07 -76.52
CA LYS A 34 8.01 -23.04 -75.65
C LYS A 34 8.94 -22.26 -74.71
N ALA A 35 8.56 -22.16 -73.43
CA ALA A 35 9.48 -21.75 -72.38
C ALA A 35 10.38 -22.96 -72.03
N SER A 36 11.69 -22.75 -72.08
CA SER A 36 12.65 -23.61 -71.37
C SER A 36 12.33 -23.53 -69.86
N PRO A 37 12.47 -24.62 -69.09
CA PRO A 37 12.21 -24.55 -67.66
C PRO A 37 13.22 -23.60 -67.02
N LEU A 38 12.72 -22.55 -66.38
CA LEU A 38 13.51 -21.75 -65.44
C LEU A 38 13.81 -22.66 -64.25
N LEU A 39 15.09 -22.94 -63.99
CA LEU A 39 15.51 -23.41 -62.68
C LEU A 39 15.34 -22.23 -61.72
N TYR A 40 14.38 -22.32 -60.81
CA TYR A 40 14.41 -21.51 -59.60
C TYR A 40 15.50 -22.11 -58.70
N PRO A 41 16.46 -21.31 -58.19
CA PRO A 41 17.28 -21.79 -57.09
C PRO A 41 16.34 -22.10 -55.92
N THR A 42 16.43 -23.32 -55.38
CA THR A 42 15.89 -23.62 -54.05
C THR A 42 16.66 -22.76 -53.07
N VAL A 43 16.04 -21.70 -52.57
CA VAL A 43 16.52 -21.00 -51.38
C VAL A 43 16.20 -21.94 -50.23
N THR A 44 17.23 -22.56 -49.67
CA THR A 44 17.12 -23.17 -48.34
C THR A 44 17.00 -21.99 -47.40
N LEU A 45 15.82 -21.81 -46.80
CA LEU A 45 15.63 -20.89 -45.70
C LEU A 45 16.11 -21.65 -44.47
N PHE A 46 17.15 -21.15 -43.81
CA PHE A 46 17.49 -21.56 -42.46
C PHE A 46 16.60 -20.75 -41.50
N THR A 47 16.35 -21.31 -40.32
CA THR A 47 15.81 -20.56 -39.18
C THR A 47 16.88 -19.57 -38.70
N ASP A 48 16.41 -18.53 -38.04
CA ASP A 48 17.07 -17.30 -37.63
C ASP A 48 16.11 -16.74 -36.57
N THR A 49 16.27 -17.22 -35.34
CA THR A 49 15.30 -17.11 -34.24
C THR A 49 15.20 -15.65 -33.74
N ASP A 50 16.33 -15.04 -33.38
CA ASP A 50 16.40 -13.64 -32.94
C ASP A 50 16.28 -12.61 -34.09
N GLY A 51 16.50 -13.03 -35.34
CA GLY A 51 16.38 -12.19 -36.52
C GLY A 51 17.59 -11.28 -36.77
N ASP A 52 18.76 -11.55 -36.19
CA ASP A 52 19.98 -10.74 -36.33
C ASP A 52 20.67 -10.90 -37.70
N SER A 53 20.23 -11.88 -38.50
CA SER A 53 20.77 -12.32 -39.81
C SER A 53 21.89 -13.36 -39.78
N VAL A 54 22.18 -13.96 -38.64
CA VAL A 54 22.99 -15.15 -38.42
C VAL A 54 22.03 -16.34 -38.28
N PRO A 55 22.13 -17.39 -39.12
CA PRO A 55 21.14 -18.48 -39.05
C PRO A 55 21.52 -19.54 -38.02
N ASP A 56 20.57 -20.00 -37.20
CA ASP A 56 20.76 -20.77 -35.96
C ASP A 56 21.91 -21.78 -35.95
N HIS A 57 22.00 -22.62 -37.00
CA HIS A 57 23.08 -23.61 -37.14
C HIS A 57 24.53 -23.06 -37.20
N ILE A 58 24.71 -21.73 -37.20
CA ILE A 58 25.97 -20.99 -37.15
C ILE A 58 26.03 -20.08 -35.92
N ASP A 59 24.87 -19.68 -35.42
CA ASP A 59 24.75 -18.83 -34.25
C ASP A 59 25.35 -19.53 -33.02
N VAL A 60 25.66 -18.74 -32.00
CA VAL A 60 26.08 -19.23 -30.69
C VAL A 60 25.17 -18.75 -29.56
N ASP A 61 24.17 -17.93 -29.88
CA ASP A 61 23.22 -17.24 -29.01
C ASP A 61 21.93 -17.06 -29.85
N ASP A 62 21.19 -18.16 -30.05
CA ASP A 62 20.12 -18.27 -31.05
C ASP A 62 18.93 -17.31 -30.77
N ASP A 63 18.65 -16.97 -29.52
CA ASP A 63 17.58 -16.03 -29.11
C ASP A 63 18.06 -14.60 -28.82
N GLY A 64 19.38 -14.39 -28.75
CA GLY A 64 20.01 -13.08 -28.68
C GLY A 64 19.87 -12.42 -27.30
N ASP A 65 19.68 -13.20 -26.24
CA ASP A 65 19.58 -12.71 -24.87
C ASP A 65 20.98 -12.38 -24.28
N GLY A 66 22.03 -13.01 -24.81
CA GLY A 66 23.44 -12.84 -24.42
C GLY A 66 24.00 -13.98 -23.56
N ILE A 67 23.17 -14.87 -23.04
CA ILE A 67 23.55 -16.21 -22.62
C ILE A 67 23.78 -17.01 -23.92
N ILE A 68 24.73 -17.96 -23.90
CA ILE A 68 25.09 -18.69 -25.13
C ILE A 68 24.48 -20.07 -25.09
N ASP A 69 24.07 -20.62 -26.24
CA ASP A 69 23.27 -21.86 -26.31
C ASP A 69 23.87 -23.04 -25.51
N VAL A 70 25.21 -23.09 -25.45
CA VAL A 70 25.96 -24.16 -24.76
C VAL A 70 25.99 -24.01 -23.24
N VAL A 71 25.57 -22.87 -22.71
CA VAL A 71 25.36 -22.59 -21.28
C VAL A 71 23.95 -22.99 -20.89
N GLU A 72 22.97 -22.76 -21.76
CA GLU A 72 21.55 -23.03 -21.48
C GLU A 72 21.18 -24.50 -21.67
N ASP A 73 21.94 -25.24 -22.47
CA ASP A 73 21.83 -26.70 -22.53
C ASP A 73 22.65 -27.38 -21.42
N GLU A 74 21.96 -28.13 -20.55
CA GLU A 74 22.59 -28.99 -19.54
C GLU A 74 23.39 -30.14 -20.16
N ASN A 75 23.18 -30.41 -21.46
CA ASN A 75 23.86 -31.42 -22.26
C ASN A 75 23.70 -32.82 -21.63
N LEU A 76 22.46 -33.14 -21.24
CA LEU A 76 22.11 -34.41 -20.57
C LEU A 76 22.41 -35.64 -21.43
N ASP A 77 22.50 -35.51 -22.75
CA ASP A 77 22.83 -36.59 -23.67
C ASP A 77 24.33 -36.68 -24.03
N GLY A 78 25.12 -35.66 -23.67
CA GLY A 78 26.57 -35.61 -23.72
C GLY A 78 27.15 -35.48 -25.14
N ASP A 79 26.44 -34.83 -26.06
CA ASP A 79 26.89 -34.58 -27.42
C ASP A 79 27.32 -33.13 -27.73
N ASP A 80 27.24 -32.24 -26.73
CA ASP A 80 27.62 -30.83 -26.78
C ASP A 80 26.87 -30.05 -27.89
N ASN A 81 25.61 -30.42 -28.16
CA ASN A 81 24.78 -29.79 -29.18
C ASN A 81 23.39 -29.45 -28.61
N PRO A 82 23.08 -28.16 -28.40
CA PRO A 82 21.85 -27.71 -27.75
C PRO A 82 20.59 -28.15 -28.53
N ALA A 83 20.69 -28.25 -29.86
CA ALA A 83 19.59 -28.70 -30.70
C ALA A 83 19.22 -30.21 -30.56
N THR A 84 19.95 -30.99 -29.75
CA THR A 84 19.68 -32.41 -29.53
C THR A 84 19.37 -32.71 -28.08
N ASN A 85 18.10 -33.03 -27.81
CA ASN A 85 17.59 -33.19 -26.44
C ASN A 85 17.87 -31.94 -25.58
N PRO A 86 17.39 -30.76 -26.04
CA PRO A 86 17.59 -29.52 -25.30
C PRO A 86 16.96 -29.57 -23.90
N THR A 87 17.50 -28.75 -23.00
CA THR A 87 16.82 -28.29 -21.80
C THR A 87 15.64 -27.39 -22.17
N ASP A 88 14.56 -27.51 -21.41
CA ASP A 88 13.28 -26.82 -21.54
C ASP A 88 12.73 -26.77 -20.11
N THR A 89 13.03 -25.67 -19.40
CA THR A 89 12.87 -25.54 -17.94
C THR A 89 11.40 -25.45 -17.55
N ASP A 90 10.64 -24.59 -18.21
CA ASP A 90 9.22 -24.34 -17.92
C ASP A 90 8.26 -25.35 -18.59
N TYR A 91 8.77 -26.16 -19.53
CA TYR A 91 8.04 -27.17 -20.30
C TYR A 91 6.96 -26.59 -21.24
N ASP A 92 7.10 -25.36 -21.71
CA ASP A 92 6.16 -24.77 -22.65
C ASP A 92 6.39 -25.21 -24.12
N GLY A 93 7.57 -25.79 -24.38
CA GLY A 93 7.99 -26.33 -25.65
C GLY A 93 8.94 -25.45 -26.46
N TYR A 94 9.38 -24.32 -25.92
CA TYR A 94 10.56 -23.58 -26.35
C TYR A 94 11.76 -24.03 -25.48
N PRO A 95 12.79 -24.62 -26.11
CA PRO A 95 14.06 -24.85 -25.43
C PRO A 95 14.66 -23.56 -24.88
N ASN A 96 15.35 -23.62 -23.74
CA ASN A 96 15.97 -22.45 -23.09
C ASN A 96 16.81 -21.62 -24.08
N TYR A 97 17.67 -22.25 -24.89
CA TYR A 97 18.49 -21.57 -25.92
C TYR A 97 17.72 -20.89 -27.08
N LEU A 98 16.39 -20.91 -27.04
CA LEU A 98 15.48 -20.30 -28.01
C LEU A 98 14.41 -19.45 -27.30
N ASP A 99 14.57 -19.22 -26.00
CA ASP A 99 13.58 -18.66 -25.09
C ASP A 99 14.22 -17.50 -24.33
N ILE A 100 13.58 -16.34 -24.34
CA ILE A 100 14.13 -15.14 -23.67
C ILE A 100 13.66 -14.99 -22.20
N ASP A 101 12.82 -15.90 -21.72
CA ASP A 101 12.17 -15.97 -20.41
C ASP A 101 11.99 -17.46 -20.04
N SER A 102 13.12 -18.14 -19.82
CA SER A 102 13.26 -19.61 -19.81
C SER A 102 12.48 -20.31 -18.69
N ASP A 103 12.10 -19.60 -17.62
CA ASP A 103 11.25 -20.12 -16.55
C ASP A 103 9.81 -19.56 -16.56
N ASN A 104 9.53 -18.58 -17.43
CA ASN A 104 8.21 -18.03 -17.73
C ASN A 104 7.59 -17.28 -16.55
N ASP A 105 8.46 -16.60 -15.80
CA ASP A 105 8.06 -15.74 -14.71
C ASP A 105 7.75 -14.31 -15.22
N GLY A 106 8.27 -13.94 -16.40
CA GLY A 106 8.04 -12.67 -17.08
C GLY A 106 9.18 -11.66 -16.95
N ILE A 107 10.19 -11.94 -16.12
CA ILE A 107 11.50 -11.30 -16.15
C ILE A 107 12.26 -11.91 -17.35
N LEU A 108 13.31 -11.23 -17.83
CA LEU A 108 14.05 -11.72 -19.00
C LEU A 108 15.34 -12.36 -18.54
N ASP A 109 15.75 -13.43 -19.22
CA ASP A 109 16.96 -14.18 -18.92
C ASP A 109 18.21 -13.28 -18.87
N ASN A 110 18.26 -12.28 -19.75
CA ASN A 110 19.34 -11.31 -19.78
C ASN A 110 19.36 -10.34 -18.57
N VAL A 111 18.22 -10.11 -17.92
CA VAL A 111 18.06 -9.30 -16.71
C VAL A 111 18.48 -10.11 -15.49
N GLU A 112 18.01 -11.34 -15.38
CA GLU A 112 18.29 -12.23 -14.24
C GLU A 112 19.73 -12.74 -14.26
N GLY A 113 20.24 -13.08 -15.44
CA GLY A 113 21.61 -13.55 -15.64
C GLY A 113 22.69 -12.51 -15.31
N GLN A 114 22.33 -11.27 -14.95
CA GLN A 114 23.25 -10.16 -14.69
C GLN A 114 22.96 -9.44 -13.36
N SER A 115 24.00 -8.77 -12.82
CA SER A 115 23.87 -7.90 -11.63
C SER A 115 23.24 -6.58 -12.05
N SER A 116 22.25 -6.11 -11.30
CA SER A 116 21.54 -4.85 -11.55
C SER A 116 22.50 -3.65 -11.64
N ASN A 117 23.49 -3.60 -10.77
CA ASN A 117 24.49 -2.53 -10.71
C ASN A 117 25.53 -2.58 -11.85
N ALA A 118 25.68 -3.74 -12.49
CA ALA A 118 26.62 -3.98 -13.57
C ALA A 118 25.95 -4.37 -14.90
N TYR A 119 24.63 -4.20 -15.02
CA TYR A 119 23.84 -4.62 -16.17
C TYR A 119 24.42 -4.10 -17.49
N VAL A 120 24.72 -5.02 -18.40
CA VAL A 120 25.27 -4.71 -19.71
C VAL A 120 24.13 -4.70 -20.72
N ILE A 121 23.81 -3.52 -21.23
CA ILE A 121 22.80 -3.36 -22.29
C ILE A 121 23.39 -3.85 -23.62
N PRO A 122 22.64 -4.64 -24.43
CA PRO A 122 23.03 -5.02 -25.79
C PRO A 122 23.43 -3.82 -26.66
N SER A 123 24.48 -3.97 -27.48
CA SER A 123 24.96 -2.88 -28.34
C SER A 123 24.27 -2.80 -29.70
N GLY A 124 23.62 -3.90 -30.12
CA GLY A 124 23.10 -4.14 -31.47
C GLY A 124 24.21 -4.29 -32.51
N ILE A 125 25.42 -4.66 -32.10
CA ILE A 125 26.58 -4.80 -32.96
C ILE A 125 27.12 -6.21 -32.78
N ASP A 126 27.21 -6.93 -33.90
CA ASP A 126 28.03 -8.14 -34.00
C ASP A 126 29.03 -7.91 -35.15
N ASP A 127 30.25 -7.50 -34.80
CA ASP A 127 31.29 -7.20 -35.79
C ASP A 127 31.85 -8.49 -36.43
N ASN A 128 31.68 -9.62 -35.75
CA ASN A 128 32.34 -10.88 -36.07
C ASN A 128 31.40 -11.91 -36.76
N SER A 129 30.09 -11.62 -36.76
CA SER A 129 29.00 -12.37 -37.38
C SER A 129 28.86 -13.79 -36.83
N ASN A 130 28.97 -13.93 -35.51
CA ASN A 130 28.72 -15.17 -34.77
C ASN A 130 27.35 -15.20 -34.06
N GLY A 131 26.60 -14.09 -34.06
CA GLY A 131 25.26 -13.95 -33.47
C GLY A 131 25.26 -13.35 -32.06
N LEU A 132 26.26 -13.68 -31.24
CA LEU A 132 26.47 -13.02 -29.95
C LEU A 132 26.81 -11.52 -30.09
N ASP A 133 26.08 -10.65 -29.37
CA ASP A 133 26.34 -9.21 -29.35
C ASP A 133 27.73 -8.85 -28.78
N ASP A 134 28.44 -7.94 -29.46
CA ASP A 134 29.77 -7.44 -29.06
C ASP A 134 29.80 -6.87 -27.62
N ALA A 135 28.66 -6.46 -27.05
CA ALA A 135 28.55 -6.04 -25.65
C ALA A 135 28.90 -7.15 -24.67
N TYR A 136 28.57 -8.39 -25.05
CA TYR A 136 28.85 -9.62 -24.30
C TYR A 136 30.17 -10.28 -24.74
N GLU A 137 30.87 -9.67 -25.70
CA GLU A 137 32.22 -10.05 -26.11
C GLU A 137 33.30 -9.18 -25.46
N GLY A 138 34.26 -9.80 -24.75
CA GLY A 138 35.55 -9.14 -24.48
C GLY A 138 36.07 -9.23 -23.06
N SER A 139 36.10 -8.12 -22.32
CA SER A 139 36.80 -8.04 -21.02
C SER A 139 36.10 -8.84 -19.91
N TYR A 140 34.84 -9.21 -20.14
CA TYR A 140 33.95 -9.90 -19.21
C TYR A 140 33.77 -11.39 -19.51
N GLY A 141 33.98 -11.83 -20.75
CA GLY A 141 33.75 -13.23 -21.13
C GLY A 141 33.45 -13.38 -22.61
N PHE A 142 32.93 -14.55 -22.95
CA PHE A 142 32.23 -14.86 -24.19
C PHE A 142 30.85 -15.33 -23.71
N GLY A 143 29.84 -14.46 -23.82
CA GLY A 143 28.51 -14.63 -23.23
C GLY A 143 28.39 -14.08 -21.81
N ILE A 144 27.15 -13.94 -21.35
CA ILE A 144 26.75 -13.73 -19.97
C ILE A 144 27.13 -14.97 -19.16
N ILE A 145 27.59 -14.76 -17.92
CA ILE A 145 27.76 -15.83 -16.94
C ILE A 145 26.60 -15.66 -15.96
N PRO A 146 25.57 -16.53 -16.01
CA PRO A 146 24.37 -16.36 -15.19
C PRO A 146 24.69 -16.24 -13.71
N ILE A 147 23.93 -15.37 -13.04
CA ILE A 147 23.95 -15.25 -11.58
C ILE A 147 23.13 -16.40 -10.98
N ASN A 148 23.49 -16.74 -9.75
CA ASN A 148 22.75 -17.64 -8.90
C ASN A 148 22.80 -17.02 -7.50
N SER A 149 21.68 -16.47 -7.04
CA SER A 149 21.58 -15.59 -5.87
C SER A 149 21.57 -16.39 -4.56
N ASP A 150 20.83 -17.48 -4.50
CA ASP A 150 20.73 -18.37 -3.34
C ASP A 150 21.94 -19.33 -3.15
N ASN A 151 22.86 -19.41 -4.11
CA ASN A 151 23.93 -20.42 -4.21
C ASN A 151 23.42 -21.88 -4.35
N GLY A 152 22.22 -22.05 -4.92
CA GLY A 152 21.52 -23.28 -5.24
C GLY A 152 22.09 -24.05 -6.43
N TYR A 153 21.24 -24.88 -7.05
CA TYR A 153 21.57 -25.64 -8.26
C TYR A 153 21.10 -24.96 -9.54
N ILE A 154 20.05 -24.14 -9.46
CA ILE A 154 19.38 -23.50 -10.58
C ILE A 154 19.81 -22.02 -10.61
N PRO A 155 20.38 -21.51 -11.72
CA PRO A 155 20.69 -20.08 -11.86
C PRO A 155 19.41 -19.24 -11.95
N ASP A 156 19.48 -17.95 -11.56
CA ASP A 156 18.32 -17.05 -11.42
C ASP A 156 17.37 -17.11 -12.62
N TYR A 157 17.89 -17.01 -13.85
CA TYR A 157 17.07 -17.03 -15.09
C TYR A 157 16.27 -18.34 -15.35
N LEU A 158 16.48 -19.36 -14.53
CA LEU A 158 15.77 -20.64 -14.59
C LEU A 158 15.00 -20.92 -13.28
N ASP A 159 15.05 -20.00 -12.32
CA ASP A 159 14.57 -20.17 -10.96
C ASP A 159 13.42 -19.21 -10.67
N LEU A 160 12.29 -19.78 -10.24
CA LEU A 160 11.06 -19.02 -10.04
C LEU A 160 10.94 -18.37 -8.65
N ASP A 161 11.96 -18.53 -7.81
CA ASP A 161 12.08 -18.09 -6.41
C ASP A 161 13.59 -17.92 -6.10
N SER A 162 14.22 -16.94 -6.74
CA SER A 162 15.69 -16.79 -6.86
C SER A 162 16.42 -16.61 -5.51
N ASP A 163 15.73 -16.15 -4.48
CA ASP A 163 16.23 -16.03 -3.11
C ASP A 163 15.59 -17.03 -2.13
N ILE A 164 14.81 -17.99 -2.62
CA ILE A 164 14.27 -19.14 -1.88
C ILE A 164 13.52 -18.74 -0.60
N ASP A 165 12.84 -17.61 -0.62
CA ASP A 165 12.06 -17.11 0.49
C ASP A 165 10.61 -17.67 0.45
N GLY A 166 10.16 -18.13 -0.72
CA GLY A 166 8.86 -18.73 -0.97
C GLY A 166 7.84 -17.81 -1.61
N ILE A 167 8.15 -16.53 -1.77
CA ILE A 167 7.51 -15.60 -2.70
C ILE A 167 8.02 -15.98 -4.12
N ARG A 168 7.54 -15.31 -5.16
CA ARG A 168 7.86 -15.68 -6.55
C ARG A 168 8.42 -14.44 -7.19
N ASP A 169 9.43 -14.63 -8.03
CA ASP A 169 10.17 -13.52 -8.62
C ASP A 169 9.26 -12.51 -9.34
N ASN A 170 8.25 -13.01 -10.03
CA ASN A 170 7.25 -12.18 -10.70
C ASN A 170 6.27 -11.43 -9.76
N VAL A 171 6.08 -11.90 -8.53
CA VAL A 171 5.32 -11.22 -7.47
C VAL A 171 6.18 -10.11 -6.87
N GLU A 172 7.44 -10.39 -6.57
CA GLU A 172 8.38 -9.42 -5.99
C GLU A 172 8.73 -8.31 -6.95
N SER A 173 8.93 -8.64 -8.22
CA SER A 173 9.27 -7.68 -9.26
C SER A 173 8.14 -6.71 -9.63
N GLN A 174 6.98 -6.79 -8.98
CA GLN A 174 5.80 -5.97 -9.29
C GLN A 174 5.11 -5.38 -8.05
N THR A 175 4.52 -4.20 -8.24
CA THR A 175 3.65 -3.58 -7.21
C THR A 175 2.22 -4.12 -7.29
N ILE A 176 1.48 -4.12 -6.17
CA ILE A 176 0.06 -4.56 -6.12
C ILE A 176 -0.80 -3.93 -7.23
N ASN A 177 -0.62 -2.64 -7.48
CA ASN A 177 -1.41 -1.90 -8.47
C ASN A 177 -1.02 -2.17 -9.92
N SER A 178 0.20 -2.65 -10.14
CA SER A 178 0.76 -2.90 -11.47
C SER A 178 0.95 -4.39 -11.77
N PHE A 179 0.58 -5.27 -10.83
CA PHE A 179 0.72 -6.71 -10.99
C PHE A 179 -0.01 -7.22 -12.23
N ILE A 180 0.76 -7.83 -13.12
CA ILE A 180 0.30 -8.49 -14.33
C ILE A 180 0.53 -9.99 -14.14
N PRO A 181 -0.54 -10.81 -14.08
CA PRO A 181 -0.40 -12.26 -14.14
C PRO A 181 -0.15 -12.73 -15.58
N PRO A 182 0.51 -13.88 -15.78
CA PRO A 182 0.76 -14.42 -17.10
C PRO A 182 -0.56 -14.80 -17.79
N SER A 183 -0.63 -14.63 -19.12
CA SER A 183 -1.84 -14.88 -19.91
C SER A 183 -1.95 -16.33 -20.42
N GLY A 184 -0.85 -17.07 -20.43
CA GLY A 184 -0.68 -18.39 -21.01
C GLY A 184 -0.64 -18.38 -22.54
N PHE A 185 -0.23 -17.26 -23.14
CA PHE A 185 -0.16 -17.09 -24.59
C PHE A 185 1.15 -16.44 -24.98
N ASP A 186 1.88 -17.08 -25.89
CA ASP A 186 2.94 -16.47 -26.68
C ASP A 186 2.53 -16.57 -28.16
N ILE A 187 2.13 -15.44 -28.76
CA ILE A 187 1.73 -15.40 -30.16
C ILE A 187 2.92 -15.35 -31.10
N ASN A 188 4.02 -14.75 -30.66
CA ASN A 188 5.10 -14.33 -31.52
C ASN A 188 6.21 -15.40 -31.62
N GLY A 189 6.30 -16.27 -30.63
CA GLY A 189 7.16 -17.45 -30.63
C GLY A 189 8.51 -17.24 -29.96
N ASN A 190 8.63 -16.27 -29.05
CA ASN A 190 9.89 -15.90 -28.38
C ASN A 190 9.98 -16.37 -26.92
N GLY A 191 9.00 -17.14 -26.42
CA GLY A 191 9.01 -17.69 -25.06
C GLY A 191 8.39 -16.77 -24.00
N LEU A 192 8.64 -15.45 -24.07
CA LEU A 192 7.99 -14.46 -23.20
C LEU A 192 6.45 -14.40 -23.38
N ASP A 193 5.70 -14.47 -22.28
CA ASP A 193 4.24 -14.38 -22.31
C ASP A 193 3.73 -13.01 -22.82
N ASP A 194 2.71 -13.01 -23.69
CA ASP A 194 2.06 -11.83 -24.28
C ASP A 194 1.58 -10.81 -23.21
N ALA A 195 1.34 -11.23 -21.97
CA ALA A 195 0.98 -10.34 -20.84
C ALA A 195 2.11 -9.36 -20.51
N TYR A 196 3.35 -9.81 -20.67
CA TYR A 196 4.58 -9.08 -20.49
C TYR A 196 5.11 -8.56 -21.83
N GLU A 197 4.23 -8.29 -22.81
CA GLU A 197 4.67 -7.79 -24.11
C GLU A 197 4.16 -6.39 -24.47
N GLY A 198 5.08 -5.60 -25.03
CA GLY A 198 4.79 -4.37 -25.74
C GLY A 198 4.30 -4.61 -27.17
N SER A 199 4.90 -3.93 -28.16
CA SER A 199 4.56 -4.18 -29.58
C SER A 199 5.43 -5.25 -30.24
N TYR A 200 6.58 -5.63 -29.64
CA TYR A 200 7.58 -6.57 -30.16
C TYR A 200 8.53 -7.04 -29.03
N GLY A 201 7.98 -7.52 -27.90
CA GLY A 201 8.70 -7.85 -26.63
C GLY A 201 8.79 -6.68 -25.63
N PHE A 202 8.56 -6.95 -24.33
CA PHE A 202 9.07 -6.15 -23.17
C PHE A 202 8.68 -6.71 -21.78
N GLY A 203 9.54 -7.53 -21.16
CA GLY A 203 9.33 -8.17 -19.84
C GLY A 203 9.15 -7.23 -18.65
N ILE A 204 9.04 -7.82 -17.46
CA ILE A 204 8.95 -7.14 -16.17
C ILE A 204 10.24 -6.33 -15.95
N ILE A 205 10.09 -5.15 -15.35
CA ILE A 205 11.21 -4.36 -14.86
C ILE A 205 11.25 -4.59 -13.36
N PRO A 206 12.22 -5.34 -12.83
CA PRO A 206 12.34 -5.59 -11.40
C PRO A 206 12.40 -4.29 -10.60
N ILE A 207 11.80 -4.32 -9.42
CA ILE A 207 11.82 -3.23 -8.45
C ILE A 207 12.85 -3.53 -7.35
N SER A 208 13.23 -2.51 -6.60
CA SER A 208 14.07 -2.59 -5.41
C SER A 208 13.46 -1.65 -4.38
N SER A 209 13.17 -2.15 -3.19
CA SER A 209 12.42 -1.42 -2.16
C SER A 209 13.32 -0.60 -1.23
N ASP A 210 14.58 -1.00 -1.05
CA ASP A 210 15.55 -0.30 -0.18
C ASP A 210 16.70 0.42 -0.93
N ASP A 211 16.65 0.43 -2.28
CA ASP A 211 17.64 1.03 -3.18
C ASP A 211 19.06 0.40 -3.09
N ASP A 212 19.18 -0.86 -2.68
CA ASP A 212 20.47 -1.55 -2.59
C ASP A 212 20.96 -2.18 -3.93
N GLU A 213 21.84 -3.21 -3.91
CA GLU A 213 22.28 -3.86 -5.16
C GLU A 213 21.31 -4.94 -5.68
N TYR A 214 20.42 -5.42 -4.82
CA TYR A 214 19.49 -6.50 -5.05
C TYR A 214 18.10 -5.94 -5.40
N PRO A 215 17.52 -6.36 -6.53
CA PRO A 215 16.08 -6.23 -6.71
C PRO A 215 15.35 -7.16 -5.74
N ASP A 216 14.11 -6.83 -5.40
CA ASP A 216 13.29 -7.55 -4.41
C ASP A 216 13.29 -9.07 -4.63
N PHE A 217 13.19 -9.56 -5.88
CA PHE A 217 13.15 -11.00 -6.18
C PHE A 217 14.46 -11.77 -5.89
N ARG A 218 15.52 -11.07 -5.49
CA ARG A 218 16.83 -11.66 -5.13
C ARG A 218 17.26 -11.23 -3.75
N ASP A 219 16.36 -10.62 -2.99
CA ASP A 219 16.64 -10.03 -1.69
C ASP A 219 15.89 -10.77 -0.59
N PHE A 220 16.64 -11.19 0.44
CA PHE A 220 16.04 -11.90 1.57
C PHE A 220 15.28 -10.98 2.54
N ASP A 221 15.40 -9.66 2.38
CA ASP A 221 14.96 -8.57 3.27
C ASP A 221 14.74 -7.29 2.45
N SER A 222 13.73 -7.29 1.58
CA SER A 222 13.54 -6.30 0.50
C SER A 222 13.48 -4.83 0.96
N ASP A 223 12.97 -4.55 2.16
CA ASP A 223 12.97 -3.19 2.74
C ASP A 223 14.17 -2.89 3.66
N GLY A 224 15.03 -3.88 3.89
CA GLY A 224 16.27 -3.77 4.65
C GLY A 224 16.06 -3.48 6.14
N ASP A 225 14.90 -3.84 6.69
CA ASP A 225 14.58 -3.59 8.09
C ASP A 225 15.26 -4.62 9.03
N GLY A 226 15.58 -5.80 8.49
CA GLY A 226 16.26 -6.90 9.17
C GLY A 226 15.37 -8.08 9.53
N ILE A 227 14.06 -8.02 9.29
CA ILE A 227 13.14 -9.15 9.32
C ILE A 227 13.42 -9.93 8.02
N LYS A 228 12.49 -10.62 7.40
CA LYS A 228 12.79 -11.46 6.24
C LYS A 228 11.51 -11.59 5.51
N ASP A 229 11.56 -11.49 4.20
CA ASP A 229 10.36 -11.38 3.37
C ASP A 229 9.37 -12.52 3.63
N LYS A 230 9.83 -13.77 3.70
CA LYS A 230 9.00 -14.92 4.08
C LYS A 230 8.33 -14.86 5.45
N VAL A 231 8.90 -14.13 6.40
CA VAL A 231 8.36 -13.93 7.76
C VAL A 231 7.26 -12.89 7.71
N GLU A 232 7.49 -11.79 6.99
CA GLU A 232 6.51 -10.72 6.78
C GLU A 232 5.34 -11.15 5.90
N ALA A 233 5.61 -11.89 4.82
CA ALA A 233 4.61 -12.38 3.88
C ALA A 233 3.58 -13.38 4.48
N GLN A 234 3.69 -13.76 5.75
CA GLN A 234 2.83 -14.75 6.40
C GLN A 234 2.37 -14.33 7.81
N THR A 235 1.14 -14.69 8.18
CA THR A 235 0.63 -14.55 9.56
C THR A 235 1.16 -15.65 10.47
N THR A 236 1.14 -15.45 11.79
CA THR A 236 1.49 -16.52 12.74
C THR A 236 0.48 -17.68 12.71
N LEU A 237 -0.80 -17.40 12.45
CA LEU A 237 -1.86 -18.42 12.45
C LEU A 237 -1.77 -19.37 11.27
N ASP A 238 -1.49 -18.83 10.08
CA ASP A 238 -1.41 -19.57 8.82
C ASP A 238 0.03 -19.79 8.35
N TYR A 239 1.03 -19.55 9.22
CA TYR A 239 2.44 -19.75 8.93
C TYR A 239 2.70 -21.15 8.36
N ILE A 240 3.28 -21.18 7.16
CA ILE A 240 3.62 -22.40 6.44
C ILE A 240 5.12 -22.66 6.66
N PRO A 241 5.49 -23.62 7.53
CA PRO A 241 6.90 -23.93 7.75
C PRO A 241 7.50 -24.65 6.53
N PRO A 242 8.79 -24.44 6.24
CA PRO A 242 9.48 -25.14 5.17
C PRO A 242 9.53 -26.66 5.48
N SER A 243 9.34 -27.46 4.45
CA SER A 243 9.29 -28.93 4.52
C SER A 243 10.42 -29.63 3.76
N GLY A 244 11.32 -28.85 3.16
CA GLY A 244 12.42 -29.25 2.30
C GLY A 244 11.96 -29.43 0.86
N ASP A 245 12.93 -29.51 -0.05
CA ASP A 245 12.71 -29.75 -1.48
C ASP A 245 12.97 -31.23 -1.82
N ALA A 246 11.93 -31.96 -2.23
CA ALA A 246 12.03 -33.37 -2.59
C ALA A 246 12.28 -33.61 -4.10
N ASN A 247 11.94 -32.64 -4.95
CA ASN A 247 12.06 -32.68 -6.41
C ASN A 247 13.38 -32.11 -6.91
N PHE A 248 14.13 -31.39 -6.07
CA PHE A 248 15.37 -30.69 -6.44
C PHE A 248 15.12 -29.61 -7.50
N ASN A 249 14.03 -28.86 -7.34
CA ASN A 249 13.71 -27.68 -8.16
C ASN A 249 13.97 -26.36 -7.41
N ASP A 250 14.77 -26.40 -6.33
CA ASP A 250 15.17 -25.28 -5.46
C ASP A 250 14.04 -24.54 -4.72
N ILE A 251 12.78 -24.78 -5.08
CA ILE A 251 11.58 -24.36 -4.34
C ILE A 251 11.25 -25.38 -3.24
N ASP A 252 10.98 -24.91 -2.01
CA ASP A 252 10.52 -25.79 -0.92
C ASP A 252 9.15 -26.42 -1.26
N ASP A 253 8.95 -27.71 -0.94
CA ASP A 253 7.68 -28.44 -1.16
C ASP A 253 6.46 -27.71 -0.55
N SER A 254 6.67 -26.85 0.46
CA SER A 254 5.63 -26.03 1.10
C SER A 254 5.20 -24.80 0.25
N TYR A 255 6.07 -24.32 -0.64
CA TYR A 255 5.92 -23.07 -1.39
C TYR A 255 5.77 -23.29 -2.90
N GLU A 256 5.45 -24.51 -3.32
CA GLU A 256 5.29 -24.88 -4.74
C GLU A 256 4.21 -24.08 -5.51
N THR A 257 3.36 -23.32 -4.82
CA THR A 257 2.40 -22.41 -5.45
C THR A 257 2.70 -20.92 -5.21
N GLY A 258 3.84 -20.62 -4.59
CA GLY A 258 4.16 -19.31 -4.03
C GLY A 258 3.38 -19.03 -2.74
N LEU A 259 3.99 -18.22 -1.87
CA LEU A 259 3.31 -17.52 -0.80
C LEU A 259 2.36 -16.45 -1.38
N ILE A 260 1.36 -16.07 -0.60
CA ILE A 260 0.51 -14.92 -0.91
C ILE A 260 0.90 -13.86 0.11
N PRO A 261 1.70 -12.84 -0.28
CA PRO A 261 2.10 -11.79 0.64
C PRO A 261 0.92 -11.07 1.27
N ILE A 262 1.16 -10.55 2.47
CA ILE A 262 0.17 -9.86 3.30
C ILE A 262 0.42 -8.36 3.18
N ASP A 263 -0.66 -7.59 3.30
CA ASP A 263 -0.72 -6.14 3.39
C ASP A 263 -1.59 -5.88 4.64
N SER A 264 -0.93 -5.74 5.78
CA SER A 264 -1.52 -5.73 7.12
C SER A 264 -2.33 -4.46 7.36
N ASP A 265 -1.82 -3.34 6.87
CA ASP A 265 -2.41 -2.06 7.12
C ASP A 265 -3.40 -1.63 6.00
N GLY A 266 -3.32 -2.24 4.82
CA GLY A 266 -4.18 -1.98 3.66
C GLY A 266 -3.77 -0.78 2.82
N ASP A 267 -2.52 -0.32 2.91
CA ASP A 267 -2.02 0.87 2.24
C ASP A 267 -1.55 0.65 0.82
N ILE A 268 -1.57 -0.59 0.30
CA ILE A 268 -1.11 -1.10 -1.02
C ILE A 268 0.38 -1.49 -1.12
N LEU A 269 1.15 -1.44 -0.04
CA LEU A 269 2.45 -2.07 0.11
C LEU A 269 2.27 -3.44 0.76
N PHE A 270 3.16 -4.39 0.48
CA PHE A 270 3.12 -5.67 1.19
C PHE A 270 4.08 -5.57 2.36
N ASP A 271 3.77 -6.26 3.47
CA ASP A 271 4.54 -6.19 4.73
C ASP A 271 6.06 -6.34 4.50
N TYR A 272 6.50 -7.23 3.60
CA TYR A 272 7.94 -7.44 3.32
C TYR A 272 8.65 -6.28 2.59
N ARG A 273 7.91 -5.22 2.23
CA ARG A 273 8.41 -4.01 1.58
C ARG A 273 8.05 -2.75 2.37
N ASP A 274 7.46 -2.93 3.55
CA ASP A 274 6.86 -1.88 4.36
C ASP A 274 7.63 -1.74 5.67
N LEU A 275 8.24 -0.57 5.88
CA LEU A 275 9.01 -0.32 7.10
C LEU A 275 8.15 -0.12 8.36
N ASP A 276 6.83 -0.01 8.23
CA ASP A 276 5.84 0.22 9.28
C ASP A 276 4.52 -0.51 8.94
N SER A 277 4.54 -1.84 9.00
CA SER A 277 3.51 -2.75 8.47
C SER A 277 2.10 -2.58 9.06
N ASP A 278 1.90 -1.87 10.17
CA ASP A 278 0.58 -1.54 10.72
C ASP A 278 0.28 -0.03 10.77
N ASN A 279 1.26 0.79 10.36
CA ASN A 279 1.20 2.23 10.28
C ASN A 279 0.93 2.91 11.63
N ASP A 280 1.44 2.34 12.72
CA ASP A 280 1.34 2.87 14.07
C ASP A 280 2.42 3.94 14.38
N GLY A 281 3.41 4.09 13.49
CA GLY A 281 4.47 5.07 13.59
C GLY A 281 5.66 4.64 14.46
N ILE A 282 5.71 3.39 14.89
CA ILE A 282 6.92 2.70 15.33
C ILE A 282 7.56 2.14 14.03
N LEU A 283 8.43 1.14 14.05
CA LEU A 283 9.13 0.67 12.86
C LEU A 283 9.25 -0.83 13.04
N ASP A 284 9.11 -1.59 11.98
CA ASP A 284 9.06 -3.04 12.07
C ASP A 284 10.32 -3.61 12.75
N ASN A 285 11.51 -3.12 12.38
CA ASN A 285 12.76 -3.50 13.04
C ASN A 285 12.80 -3.21 14.55
N LYS A 286 12.00 -2.26 15.02
CA LYS A 286 11.92 -1.80 16.40
C LYS A 286 10.91 -2.63 17.19
N GLU A 287 9.82 -3.04 16.56
CA GLU A 287 8.80 -3.92 17.11
C GLU A 287 9.20 -5.39 17.07
N GLY A 288 9.87 -5.82 16.01
CA GLY A 288 10.42 -7.15 15.86
C GLY A 288 11.52 -7.52 16.86
N GLN A 289 12.02 -6.57 17.67
CA GLN A 289 13.12 -6.79 18.61
C GLN A 289 12.77 -6.44 20.07
N GLU A 290 13.34 -7.22 20.99
CA GLU A 290 13.27 -6.95 22.43
C GLU A 290 13.82 -5.55 22.79
N SER A 291 13.07 -4.80 23.60
CA SER A 291 13.37 -3.39 23.94
C SER A 291 14.80 -3.15 24.48
N ASP A 292 15.30 -4.06 25.33
CA ASP A 292 16.59 -3.92 26.01
C ASP A 292 17.80 -4.38 25.18
N SER A 293 17.51 -5.02 24.03
CA SER A 293 18.49 -5.70 23.18
C SER A 293 18.44 -5.25 21.72
N TYR A 294 17.68 -4.19 21.42
CA TYR A 294 17.58 -3.60 20.08
C TYR A 294 18.94 -3.40 19.40
N ILE A 295 19.05 -3.92 18.19
CA ILE A 295 20.17 -3.78 17.28
C ILE A 295 19.68 -2.89 16.14
N SER A 296 20.37 -1.77 15.88
CA SER A 296 20.07 -0.97 14.69
C SER A 296 20.82 -1.52 13.48
N PRO A 297 20.28 -1.32 12.26
CA PRO A 297 20.98 -1.67 11.03
C PRO A 297 22.30 -0.90 10.91
N THR A 298 23.28 -1.49 10.25
CA THR A 298 24.62 -0.89 10.06
C THR A 298 24.82 -0.25 8.69
N GLY A 299 23.93 -0.54 7.74
CA GLY A 299 24.05 -0.24 6.32
C GLY A 299 25.23 -0.96 5.68
N GLN A 300 25.57 -2.16 6.15
CA GLN A 300 26.68 -2.95 5.63
C GLN A 300 26.20 -4.37 5.35
N ASP A 301 26.39 -4.81 4.12
CA ASP A 301 26.31 -6.22 3.74
C ASP A 301 27.67 -6.64 3.14
N ALA A 302 28.42 -7.45 3.89
CA ALA A 302 29.74 -7.90 3.46
C ALA A 302 29.68 -9.20 2.63
N ASN A 303 28.65 -10.02 2.85
CA ASN A 303 28.42 -11.32 2.21
C ASN A 303 27.62 -11.21 0.92
N HIS A 304 27.06 -10.03 0.63
CA HIS A 304 26.33 -9.76 -0.61
C HIS A 304 25.10 -10.69 -0.68
N ASP A 305 24.35 -10.78 0.41
CA ASP A 305 23.13 -11.59 0.57
C ASP A 305 21.88 -10.78 0.95
N GLY A 306 21.87 -9.46 0.71
CA GLY A 306 20.73 -8.55 0.94
C GLY A 306 20.52 -8.18 2.40
N MET A 307 20.80 -9.10 3.31
CA MET A 307 20.65 -8.93 4.75
C MET A 307 21.77 -8.09 5.40
N ASP A 308 21.43 -7.12 6.25
CA ASP A 308 22.44 -6.34 7.01
C ASP A 308 23.29 -7.24 7.95
N ASP A 309 24.61 -7.02 7.94
CA ASP A 309 25.61 -7.69 8.78
C ASP A 309 25.26 -7.68 10.29
N ALA A 310 24.43 -6.72 10.73
CA ALA A 310 23.96 -6.58 12.11
C ALA A 310 23.10 -7.77 12.56
N TYR A 311 22.29 -8.31 11.66
CA TYR A 311 21.34 -9.39 11.92
C TYR A 311 21.90 -10.74 11.49
N GLY A 312 22.78 -10.72 10.48
CA GLY A 312 23.40 -11.90 9.90
C GLY A 312 22.37 -12.82 9.24
N SER A 313 22.81 -13.98 8.76
CA SER A 313 21.98 -14.83 7.86
C SER A 313 20.64 -15.32 8.43
N SER A 314 20.36 -15.15 9.73
CA SER A 314 19.09 -15.55 10.34
C SER A 314 18.04 -14.44 10.37
N GLY A 315 18.42 -13.17 10.17
CA GLY A 315 17.53 -12.03 10.37
C GLY A 315 17.09 -11.87 11.82
N ILE A 316 16.13 -10.97 12.00
CA ILE A 316 15.36 -10.76 13.22
C ILE A 316 14.34 -11.89 13.35
N VAL A 317 14.15 -12.38 14.59
CA VAL A 317 13.02 -13.25 14.93
C VAL A 317 12.01 -12.36 15.64
N PRO A 318 10.87 -12.03 15.01
CA PRO A 318 9.94 -11.06 15.57
C PRO A 318 9.49 -11.39 16.98
N VAL A 319 9.37 -10.35 17.81
CA VAL A 319 8.73 -10.42 19.11
C VAL A 319 7.21 -10.53 18.90
N ASN A 320 6.56 -11.27 19.79
CA ASN A 320 5.11 -11.28 19.95
C ASN A 320 4.88 -11.25 21.47
N THR A 321 4.49 -10.09 21.98
CA THR A 321 4.53 -9.72 23.39
C THR A 321 3.43 -10.41 24.19
N ASP A 322 2.21 -10.48 23.64
CA ASP A 322 1.05 -11.05 24.32
C ASP A 322 0.81 -12.55 24.03
N GLY A 323 1.45 -13.07 22.98
CA GLY A 323 1.39 -14.46 22.51
C GLY A 323 0.22 -14.77 21.59
N ASP A 324 -0.38 -13.79 20.92
CA ASP A 324 -1.48 -13.99 19.98
C ASP A 324 -1.01 -14.47 18.58
N ASN A 325 -1.70 -14.10 17.49
CA ASN A 325 -1.29 -14.49 16.14
C ASN A 325 -0.65 -13.37 15.31
N GLU A 326 -0.54 -12.17 15.84
CA GLU A 326 0.08 -11.02 15.19
C GLU A 326 1.39 -10.69 15.94
N PRO A 327 2.56 -10.78 15.30
CA PRO A 327 3.79 -10.28 15.92
C PRO A 327 3.69 -8.77 16.14
N ASP A 328 4.49 -8.24 17.09
CA ASP A 328 4.40 -6.83 17.53
C ASP A 328 4.40 -5.84 16.36
N PHE A 329 5.20 -6.07 15.30
CA PHE A 329 5.31 -5.15 14.15
C PHE A 329 4.05 -5.07 13.26
N ARG A 330 3.01 -5.82 13.60
CA ARG A 330 1.72 -5.83 12.90
C ARG A 330 0.54 -5.69 13.87
N ASP A 331 0.84 -5.51 15.15
CA ASP A 331 -0.15 -5.48 16.21
C ASP A 331 -0.27 -4.08 16.77
N LEU A 332 -1.43 -3.44 16.51
CA LEU A 332 -1.72 -2.11 17.01
C LEU A 332 -1.83 -2.04 18.55
N ASP A 333 -1.91 -3.17 19.26
CA ASP A 333 -1.95 -3.29 20.73
C ASP A 333 -1.11 -4.51 21.19
N SER A 334 0.21 -4.41 21.04
CA SER A 334 1.19 -5.51 21.21
C SER A 334 1.08 -6.25 22.54
N ASP A 335 0.60 -5.60 23.60
CA ASP A 335 0.44 -6.22 24.92
C ASP A 335 -1.01 -6.53 25.33
N ASN A 336 -1.95 -6.19 24.45
CA ASN A 336 -3.37 -6.44 24.56
C ASN A 336 -3.99 -5.87 25.85
N ASP A 337 -3.66 -4.62 26.17
CA ASP A 337 -4.16 -3.90 27.34
C ASP A 337 -5.34 -2.93 27.07
N ASP A 338 -5.84 -2.92 25.84
CA ASP A 338 -6.87 -2.01 25.31
C ASP A 338 -6.33 -0.57 25.06
N CYS A 339 -5.01 -0.40 24.89
CA CYS A 339 -4.39 0.84 24.46
C CYS A 339 -3.47 0.63 23.26
N TYR A 340 -3.58 1.51 22.27
CA TYR A 340 -2.79 1.35 21.05
C TYR A 340 -1.33 1.75 21.22
N ASP A 341 -0.46 0.99 20.59
CA ASP A 341 0.99 1.10 20.60
C ASP A 341 1.46 2.51 20.23
N THR A 342 0.86 3.14 19.21
CA THR A 342 1.08 4.54 18.84
C THR A 342 0.99 5.49 20.03
N MET A 343 -0.06 5.35 20.86
CA MET A 343 -0.27 6.23 22.02
C MET A 343 0.72 5.93 23.13
N GLU A 344 1.04 4.66 23.37
CA GLU A 344 1.98 4.23 24.39
C GLU A 344 3.42 4.61 24.06
N ALA A 345 3.80 4.52 22.79
CA ALA A 345 5.04 5.05 22.25
C ALA A 345 5.15 6.58 22.39
N GLY A 346 4.04 7.25 22.70
CA GLY A 346 3.96 8.67 22.95
C GLY A 346 3.76 9.50 21.68
N TYR A 347 3.16 8.90 20.67
CA TYR A 347 2.81 9.53 19.40
C TYR A 347 1.32 9.90 19.38
N LEU A 348 0.93 10.66 18.37
CA LEU A 348 -0.46 11.10 18.18
C LEU A 348 -1.26 10.06 17.40
N ASP A 349 -2.25 9.45 18.07
CA ASP A 349 -3.38 8.73 17.48
C ASP A 349 -4.64 9.62 17.58
N ALA A 350 -4.81 10.47 16.57
CA ALA A 350 -5.89 11.43 16.32
C ALA A 350 -6.27 12.44 17.43
N PHE A 351 -6.81 13.60 17.01
CA PHE A 351 -7.42 14.58 17.93
C PHE A 351 -8.90 14.32 18.18
N VAL A 352 -9.52 13.45 17.39
CA VAL A 352 -10.96 13.16 17.41
C VAL A 352 -11.12 11.67 17.66
N GLU A 353 -11.86 11.28 18.71
CA GLU A 353 -12.11 9.88 19.08
C GLU A 353 -12.60 8.99 17.93
N ALA A 354 -13.34 9.56 16.98
CA ALA A 354 -13.87 8.80 15.86
C ALA A 354 -12.78 8.30 14.89
N ASP A 355 -11.61 8.93 14.93
CA ASP A 355 -10.46 8.64 14.09
C ASP A 355 -9.32 8.00 14.91
N ARG A 356 -9.59 7.56 16.15
CA ARG A 356 -8.65 6.77 16.95
C ARG A 356 -8.68 5.32 16.53
N ASP A 357 -7.85 4.98 15.57
CA ASP A 357 -7.74 3.65 14.99
C ASP A 357 -6.41 2.96 15.33
N GLY A 358 -5.59 3.57 16.18
CA GLY A 358 -4.31 3.02 16.60
C GLY A 358 -3.19 3.27 15.61
N ARG A 359 -3.39 4.16 14.64
CA ARG A 359 -2.40 4.51 13.62
C ARG A 359 -1.86 5.91 13.80
N LEU A 360 -0.66 6.17 13.26
CA LEU A 360 -0.01 7.46 13.38
C LEU A 360 -0.81 8.57 12.67
N GLY A 361 -1.07 9.65 13.39
CA GLY A 361 -1.58 10.90 12.84
C GLY A 361 -3.07 11.13 13.12
N ASN A 362 -3.72 11.92 12.26
CA ASN A 362 -5.12 12.35 12.48
C ASN A 362 -6.01 12.19 11.24
N VAL A 363 -5.56 11.39 10.27
CA VAL A 363 -6.27 11.08 9.04
C VAL A 363 -6.38 9.57 8.95
N SER A 364 -7.59 9.07 8.71
CA SER A 364 -7.86 7.64 8.53
C SER A 364 -8.46 7.38 7.14
N PRO A 365 -7.85 6.49 6.31
CA PRO A 365 -6.53 5.87 6.54
C PRO A 365 -5.39 6.90 6.43
N PRO A 366 -4.22 6.64 7.05
CA PRO A 366 -3.04 7.50 6.90
C PRO A 366 -2.57 7.56 5.44
N GLU A 367 -1.85 8.64 5.08
CA GLU A 367 -1.08 8.72 3.84
C GLU A 367 0.37 8.28 4.16
N VAL A 368 0.92 7.37 3.35
CA VAL A 368 2.30 6.88 3.45
C VAL A 368 3.22 7.39 2.33
N ASP A 369 4.54 7.27 2.51
CA ASP A 369 5.52 7.44 1.44
C ASP A 369 5.79 6.15 0.64
N GLU A 370 6.92 6.08 -0.07
CA GLU A 370 7.25 4.95 -0.93
C GLU A 370 7.80 3.74 -0.17
N ASN A 371 8.17 3.91 1.10
CA ASN A 371 8.68 2.87 1.98
C ASN A 371 7.64 2.46 3.05
N GLY A 372 6.37 2.80 2.83
CA GLY A 372 5.28 2.49 3.77
C GLY A 372 5.20 3.42 4.99
N LEU A 373 6.10 4.39 5.16
CA LEU A 373 6.07 5.27 6.34
C LEU A 373 4.96 6.33 6.25
N VAL A 374 4.14 6.46 7.28
CA VAL A 374 3.12 7.52 7.45
C VAL A 374 3.70 8.93 7.34
N ILE A 375 3.25 9.69 6.34
CA ILE A 375 3.56 11.11 6.13
C ILE A 375 2.45 12.06 6.56
N SER A 376 1.25 11.54 6.84
CA SER A 376 0.13 12.34 7.37
C SER A 376 0.23 12.62 8.88
N GLY A 377 1.26 12.13 9.57
CA GLY A 377 1.53 12.43 10.98
C GLY A 377 1.64 13.94 11.22
N GLU A 378 0.76 14.50 12.06
CA GLU A 378 0.86 15.92 12.41
C GLU A 378 2.04 16.16 13.38
N ASN A 379 2.67 17.34 13.25
CA ASN A 379 3.81 17.79 14.07
C ASN A 379 5.13 17.01 13.93
N GLY A 380 5.23 16.04 13.01
CA GLY A 380 6.45 15.24 12.82
C GLY A 380 6.74 14.32 14.01
N GLU A 381 5.67 13.81 14.61
CA GLU A 381 5.67 12.70 15.57
C GLU A 381 5.76 11.36 14.80
N GLY A 382 6.03 10.26 15.50
CA GLY A 382 6.37 8.96 14.89
C GLY A 382 7.84 8.82 14.49
N TYR A 383 8.28 7.59 14.26
CA TYR A 383 9.63 7.19 13.84
C TYR A 383 10.76 7.79 14.71
N THR A 384 10.44 8.04 15.98
CA THR A 384 11.44 8.39 16.99
C THR A 384 11.63 7.21 17.94
N TRP A 385 12.35 7.42 19.04
CA TRP A 385 12.47 6.35 20.02
C TRP A 385 11.20 6.32 20.87
N PRO A 386 10.46 5.19 20.94
CA PRO A 386 9.25 5.09 21.76
C PRO A 386 9.53 5.39 23.24
N GLN A 387 8.50 5.80 23.97
CA GLN A 387 8.63 6.11 25.40
C GLN A 387 8.94 4.87 26.25
N ASP A 388 9.70 5.10 27.32
CA ASP A 388 9.93 4.20 28.46
C ASP A 388 9.75 5.07 29.70
N THR A 389 8.52 5.21 30.17
CA THR A 389 8.15 6.21 31.19
C THR A 389 8.68 5.86 32.57
N ASN A 390 8.95 4.57 32.86
CA ASN A 390 9.52 4.12 34.14
C ASN A 390 11.05 3.94 34.11
N ASP A 391 11.71 4.15 32.96
CA ASP A 391 13.13 3.89 32.72
C ASP A 391 13.53 2.44 33.08
N ASN A 392 12.67 1.45 32.83
CA ASN A 392 12.96 0.04 33.17
C ASN A 392 13.63 -0.75 32.04
N GLY A 393 13.68 -0.18 30.83
CA GLY A 393 14.29 -0.77 29.64
C GLY A 393 13.33 -1.59 28.77
N ILE A 394 12.06 -1.69 29.14
CA ILE A 394 10.95 -2.18 28.31
C ILE A 394 10.21 -0.92 27.84
N LEU A 395 9.91 -0.85 26.55
CA LEU A 395 9.17 0.27 25.97
C LEU A 395 7.70 0.19 26.37
N ASP A 396 7.06 1.35 26.52
CA ASP A 396 5.72 1.46 27.09
C ASP A 396 4.69 0.63 26.31
N PHE A 397 4.75 0.56 24.97
CA PHE A 397 3.86 -0.24 24.10
C PHE A 397 3.94 -1.78 24.30
N ARG A 398 4.82 -2.25 25.19
CA ARG A 398 4.92 -3.68 25.55
C ARG A 398 4.62 -3.92 27.04
N GLU A 399 4.19 -2.90 27.76
CA GLU A 399 3.99 -2.93 29.20
C GLU A 399 2.54 -2.73 29.64
N VAL A 400 1.86 -3.87 29.88
CA VAL A 400 0.46 -3.87 30.34
C VAL A 400 0.19 -2.86 31.45
N ALA A 401 -0.70 -1.91 31.17
CA ALA A 401 -1.20 -0.85 32.02
C ALA A 401 -0.13 0.14 32.50
N PHE A 402 0.90 0.40 31.68
CA PHE A 402 2.01 1.27 32.06
C PHE A 402 2.02 2.66 31.41
N SER A 403 1.21 2.93 30.39
CA SER A 403 1.12 4.27 29.80
C SER A 403 0.08 5.20 30.44
N GLY A 404 0.54 6.39 30.86
CA GLY A 404 -0.36 7.50 31.23
C GLY A 404 -1.07 8.14 30.02
N ALA A 405 -0.70 7.78 28.79
CA ALA A 405 -1.38 8.21 27.57
C ALA A 405 -2.77 7.55 27.44
N CYS A 406 -2.89 6.31 27.91
CA CYS A 406 -4.13 5.52 27.85
C CYS A 406 -5.17 5.93 28.90
N GLU A 407 -4.74 6.49 30.04
CA GLU A 407 -5.65 7.05 31.04
C GLU A 407 -6.29 8.39 30.60
N SER A 408 -5.95 8.90 29.41
CA SER A 408 -6.53 10.10 28.79
C SER A 408 -7.61 9.81 27.73
N THR A 409 -8.10 8.57 27.62
CA THR A 409 -8.96 8.10 26.50
C THR A 409 -10.43 8.47 26.58
N ASN A 410 -10.78 9.55 27.28
CA ASN A 410 -12.07 10.17 27.06
C ASN A 410 -11.85 11.69 27.06
N PRO A 411 -11.47 12.28 25.91
CA PRO A 411 -11.25 13.71 25.82
C PRO A 411 -12.52 14.41 26.23
N LEU A 412 -12.32 15.49 26.96
CA LEU A 412 -13.40 16.25 27.54
C LEU A 412 -14.29 16.85 26.43
N ASN A 413 -15.45 16.25 26.20
CA ASN A 413 -16.43 16.67 25.20
C ASN A 413 -17.68 17.17 25.91
N ILE A 414 -17.78 18.50 25.96
CA ILE A 414 -18.79 19.25 26.73
C ILE A 414 -19.81 19.82 25.74
N VAL A 415 -21.08 19.44 25.88
CA VAL A 415 -22.14 19.62 24.88
C VAL A 415 -23.21 20.59 25.39
N ASP A 416 -23.74 21.43 24.50
CA ASP A 416 -24.78 22.40 24.85
C ASP A 416 -26.03 21.75 25.46
N ASP A 417 -26.59 22.40 26.47
CA ASP A 417 -27.73 21.92 27.25
C ASP A 417 -28.99 22.78 27.04
N MET A 418 -30.14 22.16 27.27
CA MET A 418 -31.42 22.85 27.28
C MET A 418 -32.29 22.46 28.47
N ALA A 419 -32.87 23.44 29.14
CA ALA A 419 -33.89 23.23 30.17
C ALA A 419 -35.00 24.28 30.12
N SER A 420 -36.09 24.01 30.85
CA SER A 420 -37.20 24.95 30.96
C SER A 420 -37.79 24.96 32.36
N THR A 421 -38.35 26.11 32.75
CA THR A 421 -38.99 26.28 34.06
C THR A 421 -40.11 27.30 34.00
N ASP A 422 -41.03 27.24 34.96
CA ASP A 422 -42.02 28.29 35.17
C ASP A 422 -41.36 29.55 35.75
N ALA A 423 -41.93 30.72 35.46
CA ALA A 423 -41.44 31.98 36.03
C ALA A 423 -41.38 31.95 37.56
N ASP A 424 -40.32 32.53 38.13
CA ASP A 424 -39.99 32.54 39.56
C ASP A 424 -39.72 31.14 40.19
N PHE A 425 -39.66 30.05 39.40
CA PHE A 425 -39.33 28.70 39.90
C PHE A 425 -37.94 28.24 39.46
N PRO A 426 -37.12 27.71 40.39
CA PRO A 426 -35.82 27.15 40.03
C PRO A 426 -35.96 25.83 39.27
N VAL A 427 -34.95 25.53 38.45
CA VAL A 427 -34.78 24.24 37.75
C VAL A 427 -33.39 23.72 37.99
N GLU A 428 -33.30 22.41 38.23
CA GLU A 428 -32.06 21.66 38.30
C GLU A 428 -31.77 21.08 36.92
N VAL A 429 -30.55 21.29 36.43
CA VAL A 429 -30.05 20.85 35.13
C VAL A 429 -28.88 19.92 35.40
N ASP A 430 -28.99 18.70 34.90
CA ASP A 430 -27.90 17.73 34.87
C ASP A 430 -27.08 18.01 33.60
N VAL A 431 -26.14 18.97 33.73
CA VAL A 431 -25.34 19.48 32.60
C VAL A 431 -24.32 18.47 32.09
N LEU A 432 -24.05 17.41 32.85
CA LEU A 432 -23.10 16.36 32.45
C LEU A 432 -23.79 15.18 31.73
N ALA A 433 -25.13 15.16 31.67
CA ALA A 433 -25.89 14.01 31.20
C ALA A 433 -25.66 13.66 29.72
N ASN A 434 -25.28 14.65 28.91
CA ASN A 434 -24.98 14.55 27.48
C ASN A 434 -23.49 14.76 27.16
N ASP A 435 -22.64 14.86 28.18
CA ASP A 435 -21.20 15.03 28.05
C ASP A 435 -20.47 13.69 28.08
N THR A 436 -19.25 13.67 27.54
CA THR A 436 -18.32 12.55 27.65
C THR A 436 -16.93 13.06 28.08
N GLY A 437 -16.11 12.18 28.63
CA GLY A 437 -14.76 12.57 29.07
C GLY A 437 -14.72 13.26 30.41
N ILE A 438 -15.78 13.18 31.21
CA ILE A 438 -15.83 13.85 32.50
C ILE A 438 -14.87 13.17 33.50
N PRO A 439 -13.82 13.86 33.96
CA PRO A 439 -12.92 13.32 34.98
C PRO A 439 -13.63 13.28 36.33
N SER A 440 -13.36 12.27 37.15
CA SER A 440 -13.92 12.25 38.51
C SER A 440 -13.37 13.38 39.38
N ASP A 441 -12.09 13.73 39.26
CA ASP A 441 -11.40 14.70 40.11
C ASP A 441 -11.28 16.11 39.49
N GLY A 442 -12.13 16.42 38.50
CA GLY A 442 -12.14 17.70 37.81
C GLY A 442 -12.79 18.85 38.59
N THR A 443 -13.06 19.95 37.87
CA THR A 443 -13.81 21.09 38.42
C THR A 443 -14.89 21.56 37.44
N ILE A 444 -16.03 22.02 37.98
CA ILE A 444 -17.08 22.69 37.21
C ILE A 444 -17.13 24.16 37.63
N THR A 445 -17.19 25.06 36.65
CA THR A 445 -17.44 26.48 36.87
C THR A 445 -18.54 26.99 35.95
N THR A 446 -19.26 28.03 36.37
CA THR A 446 -20.36 28.62 35.60
C THR A 446 -20.20 30.13 35.47
N THR A 447 -20.73 30.70 34.40
CA THR A 447 -20.92 32.16 34.28
C THR A 447 -22.28 32.59 34.85
N ASP A 448 -22.39 33.87 35.22
CA ASP A 448 -23.67 34.44 35.65
C ASP A 448 -24.55 34.77 34.42
N PRO A 449 -25.79 34.29 34.34
CA PRO A 449 -26.73 34.66 33.29
C PRO A 449 -27.26 36.10 33.47
N THR A 450 -27.95 36.62 32.46
CA THR A 450 -28.42 38.02 32.49
C THR A 450 -29.67 38.22 33.33
N ASN A 451 -30.55 37.21 33.43
CA ASN A 451 -31.86 37.30 34.10
C ASN A 451 -32.09 36.15 35.08
N GLY A 452 -31.06 35.75 35.82
CA GLY A 452 -31.16 34.73 36.85
C GLY A 452 -29.88 34.57 37.65
N THR A 453 -29.85 33.53 38.47
CA THR A 453 -28.68 33.13 39.23
C THR A 453 -28.45 31.63 39.08
N VAL A 454 -27.18 31.24 39.08
CA VAL A 454 -26.75 29.85 38.91
C VAL A 454 -25.99 29.41 40.16
N VAL A 455 -26.28 28.21 40.64
CA VAL A 455 -25.58 27.59 41.77
C VAL A 455 -25.28 26.14 41.44
N ILE A 456 -24.01 25.75 41.57
CA ILE A 456 -23.57 24.36 41.46
C ILE A 456 -23.98 23.62 42.73
N ASN A 457 -24.56 22.44 42.55
CA ASN A 457 -24.93 21.50 43.59
C ASN A 457 -23.99 20.30 43.54
N ASP A 458 -23.14 20.18 44.56
CA ASP A 458 -21.99 19.28 44.59
C ASP A 458 -22.32 17.83 44.94
N GLY A 459 -23.59 17.39 44.89
CA GLY A 459 -24.01 16.03 45.31
C GLY A 459 -23.75 15.64 46.78
N GLY A 460 -23.00 16.44 47.54
CA GLY A 460 -22.32 16.02 48.77
C GLY A 460 -20.93 15.37 48.55
N THR A 461 -20.36 15.52 47.35
CA THR A 461 -19.17 14.88 46.76
C THR A 461 -18.14 15.93 46.28
N PRO A 462 -17.46 16.69 47.17
CA PRO A 462 -16.63 17.82 46.76
C PRO A 462 -15.38 17.50 45.92
N ASP A 463 -14.98 16.23 45.87
CA ASP A 463 -13.80 15.74 45.14
C ASP A 463 -14.23 14.79 43.99
N ASP A 464 -15.53 14.72 43.67
CA ASP A 464 -16.10 13.89 42.60
C ASP A 464 -17.19 14.68 41.87
N ILE A 465 -16.89 15.17 40.66
CA ILE A 465 -17.84 16.01 39.91
C ILE A 465 -18.89 15.20 39.12
N THR A 466 -18.81 13.86 39.12
CA THR A 466 -19.63 13.02 38.22
C THR A 466 -21.13 13.02 38.51
N ASP A 467 -21.54 13.51 39.69
CA ASP A 467 -22.94 13.69 40.08
C ASP A 467 -23.33 15.16 40.35
N ASP A 468 -22.47 16.11 39.99
CA ASP A 468 -22.72 17.54 40.16
C ASP A 468 -23.81 18.02 39.20
N THR A 469 -24.75 18.81 39.72
CA THR A 469 -25.81 19.45 38.92
C THR A 469 -25.80 20.95 39.07
N VAL A 470 -26.47 21.65 38.15
CA VAL A 470 -26.57 23.11 38.17
C VAL A 470 -28.01 23.53 38.43
N THR A 471 -28.23 24.36 39.45
CA THR A 471 -29.54 24.97 39.71
C THR A 471 -29.61 26.39 39.16
N TYR A 472 -30.47 26.61 38.17
CA TYR A 472 -30.82 27.96 37.68
C TYR A 472 -32.08 28.48 38.39
N THR A 473 -32.02 29.71 38.90
CA THR A 473 -33.16 30.42 39.47
C THR A 473 -33.41 31.71 38.68
N PRO A 474 -34.56 31.85 37.98
CA PRO A 474 -34.90 33.07 37.26
C PRO A 474 -34.98 34.30 38.17
N ASP A 475 -34.62 35.46 37.64
CA ASP A 475 -34.87 36.74 38.29
C ASP A 475 -36.37 36.97 38.45
N SER A 476 -36.75 37.63 39.55
CA SER A 476 -38.17 37.78 39.83
C SER A 476 -38.87 38.62 38.76
N GLY A 477 -39.93 38.04 38.16
CA GLY A 477 -40.67 38.64 37.06
C GLY A 477 -40.06 38.46 35.67
N PHE A 478 -39.00 37.67 35.53
CA PHE A 478 -38.52 37.17 34.24
C PHE A 478 -39.44 36.03 33.77
N ASP A 479 -40.08 36.21 32.60
CA ASP A 479 -41.11 35.30 32.07
C ASP A 479 -41.23 35.45 30.54
N ASN A 480 -41.60 34.37 29.87
CA ASN A 480 -41.75 34.23 28.42
C ASN A 480 -40.51 34.66 27.61
N ALA A 481 -39.32 34.27 28.08
CA ALA A 481 -38.04 34.62 27.45
C ALA A 481 -36.99 33.53 27.68
N ILE A 482 -35.89 33.63 26.92
CA ILE A 482 -34.73 32.75 27.03
C ILE A 482 -33.62 33.48 27.79
N ASP A 483 -32.92 32.75 28.64
CA ASP A 483 -31.69 33.17 29.30
C ASP A 483 -30.61 32.11 29.04
N THR A 484 -29.34 32.49 29.07
CA THR A 484 -28.22 31.59 28.78
C THR A 484 -27.07 31.82 29.76
N PHE A 485 -26.37 30.75 30.09
CA PHE A 485 -25.07 30.80 30.76
C PHE A 485 -24.16 29.73 30.19
N GLU A 486 -22.86 29.85 30.44
CA GLU A 486 -21.86 28.86 30.06
C GLU A 486 -21.43 28.08 31.30
N TYR A 487 -21.13 26.79 31.12
CA TYR A 487 -20.38 26.02 32.11
C TYR A 487 -19.08 25.51 31.49
N THR A 488 -18.05 25.42 32.32
CA THR A 488 -16.72 24.93 31.95
C THR A 488 -16.36 23.79 32.88
N VAL A 489 -16.01 22.65 32.30
CA VAL A 489 -15.40 21.52 33.01
C VAL A 489 -13.90 21.56 32.75
N CYS A 490 -13.07 21.30 33.75
CA CYS A 490 -11.63 21.14 33.59
C CYS A 490 -11.15 19.88 34.32
N ASP A 491 -10.16 19.19 33.76
CA ASP A 491 -9.42 18.12 34.45
C ASP A 491 -8.34 18.66 35.40
N ALA A 492 -7.61 17.76 36.06
CA ALA A 492 -6.53 18.11 36.98
C ALA A 492 -5.29 18.75 36.30
N MET A 493 -5.22 18.69 34.97
CA MET A 493 -4.14 19.21 34.13
C MET A 493 -4.50 20.55 33.44
N ASP A 494 -5.64 21.15 33.81
CA ASP A 494 -6.20 22.38 33.21
C ASP A 494 -6.64 22.21 31.73
N ASN A 495 -6.91 20.99 31.26
CA ASN A 495 -7.62 20.78 29.99
C ASN A 495 -9.11 21.02 30.22
N CYS A 496 -9.68 21.99 29.50
CA CYS A 496 -11.04 22.46 29.76
C CYS A 496 -11.93 22.41 28.52
N GLY A 497 -13.18 21.98 28.71
CA GLY A 497 -14.27 22.06 27.75
C GLY A 497 -15.33 23.06 28.22
N THR A 498 -16.04 23.71 27.31
CA THR A 498 -17.06 24.72 27.65
C THR A 498 -18.27 24.58 26.73
N ALA A 499 -19.46 24.59 27.31
CA ALA A 499 -20.72 24.60 26.58
C ALA A 499 -21.72 25.61 27.15
N THR A 500 -22.78 25.85 26.39
CA THR A 500 -23.85 26.79 26.69
C THR A 500 -25.09 26.06 27.18
N VAL A 501 -25.62 26.49 28.33
CA VAL A 501 -26.94 26.09 28.80
C VAL A 501 -27.98 27.13 28.38
N THR A 502 -28.99 26.69 27.64
CA THR A 502 -30.13 27.53 27.22
C THR A 502 -31.37 27.23 28.07
N ILE A 503 -31.85 28.23 28.81
CA ILE A 503 -33.04 28.11 29.67
C ILE A 503 -34.22 28.87 29.07
N THR A 504 -35.33 28.17 28.85
CA THR A 504 -36.63 28.82 28.54
C THR A 504 -37.42 29.04 29.83
N VAL A 505 -37.71 30.30 30.17
CA VAL A 505 -38.49 30.65 31.37
C VAL A 505 -39.90 31.08 31.00
N GLY A 506 -40.87 30.48 31.67
CA GLY A 506 -42.29 30.71 31.43
C GLY A 506 -42.91 29.65 30.53
N THR A 507 -44.22 29.80 30.29
CA THR A 507 -44.91 28.95 29.32
C THR A 507 -44.58 29.44 27.91
N PRO A 508 -43.99 28.62 27.03
CA PRO A 508 -43.80 28.99 25.63
C PRO A 508 -45.16 29.42 25.03
N PRO A 509 -45.21 30.44 24.16
CA PRO A 509 -46.44 30.78 23.47
C PRO A 509 -46.98 29.53 22.75
N LEU A 510 -48.28 29.27 22.88
CA LEU A 510 -48.95 28.17 22.20
C LEU A 510 -48.68 28.26 20.69
N LEU A 511 -48.11 27.21 20.10
CA LEU A 511 -47.90 27.12 18.65
C LEU A 511 -49.26 26.96 17.97
N GLU A 512 -49.60 27.92 17.12
CA GLU A 512 -50.80 27.92 16.29
C GLU A 512 -50.40 28.10 14.84
N ALA A 513 -50.40 27.01 14.08
CA ALA A 513 -50.28 27.03 12.63
C ALA A 513 -51.62 27.39 12.00
N VAL A 514 -51.64 28.37 11.10
CA VAL A 514 -52.84 28.92 10.48
C VAL A 514 -52.80 28.64 8.98
N ASP A 515 -53.84 28.00 8.45
CA ASP A 515 -53.92 27.63 7.02
C ASP A 515 -53.62 28.82 6.08
N ASP A 516 -52.65 28.62 5.20
CA ASP A 516 -52.29 29.57 4.15
C ASP A 516 -53.14 29.43 2.89
N MET A 517 -53.24 30.52 2.14
CA MET A 517 -53.88 30.52 0.84
C MET A 517 -53.15 31.43 -0.14
N ALA A 518 -52.71 30.86 -1.26
CA ALA A 518 -52.18 31.59 -2.39
C ALA A 518 -52.85 31.13 -3.68
N SER A 519 -52.81 31.99 -4.70
CA SER A 519 -53.31 31.67 -6.04
C SER A 519 -52.37 32.25 -7.08
N THR A 520 -52.14 31.49 -8.14
CA THR A 520 -51.31 31.90 -9.27
C THR A 520 -51.97 31.46 -10.58
N ASP A 521 -51.54 32.07 -11.69
CA ASP A 521 -51.92 31.61 -13.02
C ASP A 521 -51.16 30.32 -13.36
N ALA A 522 -51.68 29.53 -14.31
CA ALA A 522 -51.00 28.32 -14.75
C ALA A 522 -49.55 28.61 -15.20
N ASP A 523 -48.63 27.72 -14.86
CA ASP A 523 -47.19 27.81 -15.15
C ASP A 523 -46.48 29.05 -14.57
N THR A 524 -47.10 29.75 -13.60
CA THR A 524 -46.51 30.90 -12.93
C THR A 524 -46.19 30.56 -11.46
N PRO A 525 -44.93 30.61 -11.01
CA PRO A 525 -44.59 30.39 -9.60
C PRO A 525 -45.21 31.46 -8.68
N VAL A 526 -45.52 31.07 -7.44
CA VAL A 526 -45.93 31.99 -6.36
C VAL A 526 -45.15 31.65 -5.11
N ASP A 527 -44.53 32.66 -4.51
CA ASP A 527 -43.86 32.54 -3.22
C ASP A 527 -44.91 32.66 -2.11
N ILE A 528 -44.92 31.70 -1.19
CA ILE A 528 -45.84 31.66 -0.04
C ILE A 528 -44.98 31.73 1.22
N ASP A 529 -45.17 32.79 2.01
CA ASP A 529 -44.56 32.90 3.33
C ASP A 529 -45.45 32.20 4.36
N VAL A 530 -45.22 30.90 4.52
CA VAL A 530 -46.06 30.00 5.34
C VAL A 530 -45.98 30.26 6.85
N LEU A 531 -45.08 31.15 7.30
CA LEU A 531 -44.96 31.51 8.71
C LEU A 531 -45.61 32.85 9.02
N ALA A 532 -46.12 33.57 8.02
CA ALA A 532 -46.54 34.96 8.17
C ALA A 532 -47.79 35.15 9.04
N ASN A 533 -48.66 34.13 9.10
CA ASN A 533 -49.92 34.14 9.85
C ASN A 533 -49.91 33.19 11.08
N ASP A 534 -48.81 32.48 11.30
CA ASP A 534 -48.62 31.58 12.43
C ASP A 534 -48.27 32.36 13.71
N THR A 535 -48.57 31.77 14.87
CA THR A 535 -48.14 32.33 16.16
C THR A 535 -47.48 31.26 17.03
N GLY A 536 -46.56 31.66 17.92
CA GLY A 536 -45.84 30.72 18.78
C GLY A 536 -44.78 29.88 18.05
N VAL A 537 -44.37 30.29 16.84
CA VAL A 537 -43.31 29.61 16.08
C VAL A 537 -41.97 29.75 16.83
N PRO A 538 -41.35 28.64 17.29
CA PRO A 538 -40.06 28.69 17.95
C PRO A 538 -38.97 29.16 16.96
N ASN A 539 -37.91 29.75 17.47
CA ASN A 539 -36.71 30.02 16.67
C ASN A 539 -35.98 28.68 16.44
N ILE A 540 -36.43 27.98 15.40
CA ILE A 540 -35.85 26.82 14.70
C ILE A 540 -35.72 25.50 15.46
N GLU A 541 -36.33 24.43 14.92
CA GLU A 541 -35.73 23.08 14.87
C GLU A 541 -36.09 22.37 13.55
N THR A 542 -37.34 22.44 13.03
CA THR A 542 -37.71 21.91 11.70
C THR A 542 -38.98 22.59 11.12
N LEU A 543 -39.07 22.74 9.79
CA LEU A 543 -40.29 23.14 9.05
C LEU A 543 -40.65 22.05 8.04
N THR A 544 -41.84 21.45 8.16
CA THR A 544 -42.33 20.43 7.22
C THR A 544 -43.40 21.00 6.30
N VAL A 545 -43.20 20.91 4.99
CA VAL A 545 -44.20 21.26 3.98
C VAL A 545 -44.59 20.02 3.16
N THR A 546 -45.84 19.95 2.72
CA THR A 546 -46.31 18.91 1.80
C THR A 546 -46.60 19.50 0.43
N ASN A 547 -46.21 18.79 -0.64
CA ASN A 547 -46.51 19.24 -1.99
C ASN A 547 -48.03 19.27 -2.26
N PRO A 548 -48.53 20.27 -2.99
CA PRO A 548 -49.93 20.32 -3.41
C PRO A 548 -50.24 19.26 -4.47
N GLU A 549 -51.52 18.89 -4.63
CA GLU A 549 -51.95 17.88 -5.61
C GLU A 549 -51.59 18.23 -7.08
N ASN A 550 -51.45 19.52 -7.40
CA ASN A 550 -51.21 20.01 -8.76
C ASN A 550 -50.12 21.12 -8.79
N GLY A 551 -48.93 20.80 -8.28
CA GLY A 551 -47.76 21.68 -8.26
C GLY A 551 -46.59 21.01 -7.53
N THR A 552 -45.46 21.70 -7.41
CA THR A 552 -44.29 21.26 -6.62
C THR A 552 -43.83 22.38 -5.73
#